data_AF-A0A560YUL1-F1
#
_entry.id   AF-A0A560YUL1-F1
#
_cell.length_a   1.000
_cell.length_b   1.000
_cell.length_c   1.000
_cell.angle_alpha   90.00
_cell.angle_beta   90.00
_cell.angle_gamma   90.00
#
_symmetry.space_group_name_H-M   'P 1'
#
loop_
_entity.id
_entity.type
_entity.pdbx_description
1 polymer ?
#
loop_
_entity_poly.entity_id
_entity_poly.type
_entity_poly.pdbx_seq_one_letter_code
_entity_poly.pdbx_strand_id
1 'polypeptide(L)'
;MRKDKKQVIGDEIGDEQIKLFLDFEPVDATSPSLHKLIKAYRGLRIDDFERFLTFFVEAGFDLDGKDEHGNDFVAVIKDQRNAAEYIELIAKARG
;
A
#
# COMPACT_ATOMS: atom_id res chain seq x y z
N MET A 1 20.68 11.85 9.82
CA MET A 1 20.86 11.24 8.50
C MET A 1 20.60 9.73 8.61
N ARG A 2 19.37 9.28 8.33
CA ARG A 2 19.03 7.85 8.34
C ARG A 2 19.09 7.35 6.91
N LYS A 3 20.17 6.59 6.69
CA LYS A 3 20.60 5.85 5.52
C LYS A 3 19.48 5.58 4.52
N ASP A 4 19.72 6.08 3.32
CA ASP A 4 19.14 5.62 2.07
C ASP A 4 19.27 4.10 2.00
N LYS A 5 18.22 3.38 2.41
CA LYS A 5 17.97 2.04 1.88
C LYS A 5 17.54 2.28 0.44
N LYS A 6 18.54 2.43 -0.44
CA LYS A 6 18.42 1.97 -1.81
C LYS A 6 17.90 0.54 -1.70
N GLN A 7 16.60 0.39 -1.90
CA GLN A 7 15.93 -0.88 -1.85
C GLN A 7 16.66 -1.79 -2.85
N VAL A 8 16.98 -2.98 -2.38
CA VAL A 8 17.83 -3.97 -3.02
C VAL A 8 17.41 -4.10 -4.49
N ILE A 9 18.35 -3.93 -5.41
CA ILE A 9 18.21 -4.41 -6.79
C ILE A 9 18.20 -5.94 -6.64
N GLY A 10 17.07 -6.58 -6.91
CA GLY A 10 16.88 -8.01 -6.71
C GLY A 10 15.44 -8.36 -7.03
N ASP A 11 15.21 -8.61 -8.32
CA ASP A 11 13.98 -9.02 -9.01
C ASP A 11 12.76 -8.08 -8.90
N GLU A 12 12.35 -7.55 -10.06
CA GLU A 12 10.97 -7.07 -10.26
C GLU A 12 10.05 -8.23 -9.89
N ILE A 13 9.20 -8.04 -8.88
CA ILE A 13 8.26 -9.09 -8.50
C ILE A 13 7.14 -9.12 -9.52
N GLY A 14 6.76 -10.32 -9.96
CA GLY A 14 5.68 -10.47 -10.92
C GLY A 14 4.31 -10.11 -10.32
N ASP A 15 3.33 -9.87 -11.19
CA ASP A 15 1.95 -9.57 -10.81
C ASP A 15 1.35 -10.62 -9.85
N GLU A 16 1.73 -11.90 -10.01
CA GLU A 16 1.30 -12.97 -9.10
C GLU A 16 1.78 -12.71 -7.66
N GLN A 17 3.03 -12.28 -7.48
CA GLN A 17 3.56 -11.94 -6.15
C GLN A 17 2.92 -10.68 -5.59
N ILE A 18 2.60 -9.70 -6.44
CA ILE A 18 1.87 -8.50 -6.03
C ILE A 18 0.47 -8.88 -5.53
N LYS A 19 -0.23 -9.78 -6.24
CA LYS A 19 -1.56 -10.27 -5.84
C LYS A 19 -1.55 -11.01 -4.51
N LEU A 20 -0.45 -11.66 -4.12
CA LEU A 20 -0.33 -12.26 -2.77
C LEU A 20 -0.53 -11.23 -1.64
N PHE A 21 -0.30 -9.94 -1.90
CA PHE A 21 -0.57 -8.91 -0.90
C PHE A 21 -2.06 -8.67 -0.66
N LEU A 22 -2.92 -9.05 -1.61
CA LEU A 22 -4.38 -9.02 -1.49
C LEU A 22 -4.94 -10.17 -0.66
N ASP A 23 -4.16 -11.25 -0.45
CA ASP A 23 -4.55 -12.37 0.40
C ASP A 23 -4.29 -12.08 1.90
N PHE A 24 -3.60 -10.99 2.25
CA PHE A 24 -3.38 -10.68 3.68
C PHE A 24 -4.68 -10.26 4.36
N GLU A 25 -5.08 -11.05 5.35
CA GLU A 25 -6.20 -10.73 6.23
C GLU A 25 -5.73 -10.01 7.51
N PRO A 26 -6.43 -8.95 7.93
CA PRO A 26 -6.15 -8.32 9.21
C PRO A 26 -6.47 -9.32 10.34
N VAL A 27 -5.59 -9.38 11.34
CA VAL A 27 -5.81 -10.20 12.55
C VAL A 27 -6.67 -9.48 13.60
N ASP A 28 -6.92 -8.19 13.40
CA ASP A 28 -7.65 -7.30 14.31
C ASP A 28 -8.81 -6.60 13.57
N ALA A 29 -9.56 -5.73 14.25
CA ALA A 29 -10.69 -4.98 13.70
C ALA A 29 -10.30 -3.85 12.70
N THR A 30 -9.05 -3.84 12.24
CA THR A 30 -8.61 -2.93 11.16
C THR A 30 -9.32 -3.29 9.86
N SER A 31 -9.73 -2.29 9.08
CA SER A 31 -10.31 -2.54 7.75
C SER A 31 -9.36 -3.41 6.90
N PRO A 32 -9.87 -4.48 6.26
CA PRO A 32 -9.07 -5.34 5.39
C PRO A 32 -8.35 -4.56 4.30
N SER A 33 -8.99 -3.52 3.77
CA SER A 33 -8.43 -2.60 2.78
C SER A 33 -7.20 -1.87 3.31
N LEU A 34 -7.32 -1.23 4.47
CA LEU A 34 -6.23 -0.46 5.08
C LEU A 34 -5.05 -1.37 5.44
N HIS A 35 -5.33 -2.56 5.99
CA HIS A 35 -4.28 -3.51 6.35
C HIS A 35 -3.43 -3.92 5.14
N LYS A 36 -4.08 -4.26 4.02
CA LYS A 36 -3.44 -4.64 2.76
C LYS A 36 -2.62 -3.49 2.18
N LEU A 37 -3.15 -2.26 2.16
CA LEU A 37 -2.42 -1.08 1.70
C LEU A 37 -1.14 -0.82 2.51
N ILE A 38 -1.21 -0.93 3.84
CA ILE A 38 -0.04 -0.76 4.71
C ILE A 38 0.98 -1.88 4.51
N LYS A 39 0.53 -3.13 4.31
CA LYS A 39 1.39 -4.26 3.98
C LYS A 39 2.12 -4.06 2.66
N ALA A 40 1.38 -3.68 1.61
CA ALA A 40 1.92 -3.36 0.30
C ALA A 40 2.92 -2.20 0.38
N TYR A 41 2.60 -1.10 1.05
CA TYR A 41 3.52 0.04 1.24
C TYR A 41 4.86 -0.36 1.89
N ARG A 42 4.83 -1.28 2.86
CA ARG A 42 6.02 -1.74 3.57
C ARG A 42 6.84 -2.77 2.78
N GLY A 43 6.22 -3.48 1.85
CA GLY A 43 6.85 -4.57 1.09
C GLY A 43 7.22 -4.21 -0.35
N LEU A 44 6.46 -3.31 -0.98
CA LEU A 44 6.52 -2.97 -2.40
C LEU A 44 7.26 -1.66 -2.64
N ARG A 45 7.93 -1.60 -3.80
CA ARG A 45 8.45 -0.34 -4.33
C ARG A 45 7.29 0.49 -4.88
N ILE A 46 7.57 1.73 -5.22
CA ILE A 46 6.54 2.62 -5.77
C ILE A 46 5.91 2.09 -7.08
N ASP A 47 6.72 1.59 -8.01
CA ASP A 47 6.27 0.99 -9.28
C ASP A 47 5.35 -0.23 -9.04
N ASP A 48 5.79 -1.14 -8.17
CA ASP A 48 5.01 -2.33 -7.82
C ASP A 48 3.73 -1.96 -7.05
N PHE A 49 3.78 -0.89 -6.25
CA PHE A 49 2.62 -0.39 -5.53
C PHE A 49 1.58 0.21 -6.47
N GLU A 50 1.99 0.93 -7.52
CA GLU A 50 1.03 1.40 -8.55
C GLU A 50 0.32 0.20 -9.20
N ARG A 51 1.04 -0.86 -9.57
CA ARG A 51 0.43 -2.11 -10.09
C ARG A 51 -0.49 -2.76 -9.06
N PHE A 52 -0.08 -2.80 -7.79
CA PHE A 52 -0.90 -3.31 -6.69
C PHE A 52 -2.23 -2.58 -6.57
N LEU A 53 -2.26 -1.24 -6.69
CA LEU A 53 -3.49 -0.46 -6.60
C LEU A 53 -4.50 -0.84 -7.69
N THR A 54 -4.03 -1.12 -8.91
CA THR A 54 -4.89 -1.64 -9.98
C THR A 54 -5.56 -2.94 -9.56
N PHE A 55 -4.79 -3.94 -9.11
CA PHE A 55 -5.34 -5.22 -8.67
C PHE A 55 -6.24 -5.07 -7.42
N PHE A 56 -5.92 -4.13 -6.54
CA PHE A 56 -6.66 -3.85 -5.32
C PHE A 56 -8.07 -3.33 -5.64
N VAL A 57 -8.18 -2.37 -6.56
CA VAL A 57 -9.48 -1.85 -7.02
C VAL A 57 -10.22 -2.89 -7.85
N GLU A 58 -9.53 -3.63 -8.72
CA GLU A 58 -10.13 -4.73 -9.50
C GLU A 58 -10.69 -5.85 -8.60
N ALA A 59 -10.04 -6.13 -7.47
CA ALA A 59 -10.53 -7.08 -6.48
C ALA A 59 -11.70 -6.55 -5.64
N GLY A 60 -12.11 -5.28 -5.84
CA GLY A 60 -13.24 -4.66 -5.16
C GLY A 60 -12.92 -4.11 -3.77
N PHE A 61 -11.65 -3.82 -3.47
CA PHE A 61 -11.27 -3.20 -2.19
C PHE A 61 -11.34 -1.66 -2.25
N ASP A 62 -11.78 -1.05 -1.15
CA ASP A 62 -11.88 0.41 -1.02
C ASP A 62 -10.55 1.08 -0.63
N LEU A 63 -10.12 2.08 -1.40
CA LEU A 63 -8.93 2.88 -1.09
C LEU A 63 -9.13 3.84 0.08
N ASP A 64 -10.37 4.06 0.49
CA ASP A 64 -10.78 4.90 1.63
C ASP A 64 -10.99 4.06 2.92
N GLY A 65 -10.46 2.84 2.96
CA GLY A 65 -10.48 2.00 4.15
C GLY A 65 -9.86 2.68 5.37
N LYS A 66 -10.56 2.63 6.51
CA LYS A 66 -10.17 3.28 7.77
C LYS A 66 -9.86 2.26 8.87
N ASP A 67 -9.02 2.65 9.81
CA ASP A 67 -8.82 1.90 11.05
C ASP A 67 -9.95 2.16 12.07
N GLU A 68 -9.82 1.55 13.24
CA GLU A 68 -10.73 1.71 14.39
C GLU A 68 -10.77 3.16 14.92
N HIS A 69 -9.75 3.96 14.61
CA HIS A 69 -9.65 5.37 15.00
C HIS A 69 -10.14 6.33 13.89
N GLY A 70 -10.59 5.80 12.76
CA GLY A 70 -11.05 6.59 11.61
C GLY A 70 -9.93 7.16 10.74
N ASN A 71 -8.68 6.70 10.91
CA ASN A 71 -7.56 7.09 10.06
C ASN A 71 -7.55 6.25 8.79
N ASP A 72 -7.39 6.91 7.65
CA ASP A 72 -7.17 6.25 6.36
C ASP A 72 -5.69 6.00 6.10
N PHE A 73 -5.38 5.34 4.98
CA PHE A 73 -4.00 5.03 4.61
C PHE A 73 -3.10 6.26 4.59
N VAL A 74 -3.58 7.37 3.99
CA VAL A 74 -2.86 8.64 3.90
C VAL A 74 -2.55 9.18 5.30
N ALA A 75 -3.54 9.20 6.20
CA ALA A 75 -3.37 9.65 7.56
C ALA A 75 -2.33 8.82 8.34
N VAL A 76 -2.24 7.52 8.07
CA VAL A 76 -1.28 6.60 8.72
C VAL A 76 0.15 6.81 8.20
N ILE A 77 0.34 7.06 6.90
CA ILE A 77 1.68 7.18 6.31
C ILE A 77 2.18 8.62 6.18
N LYS A 78 1.34 9.65 6.34
CA LYS A 78 1.71 11.07 6.11
C LYS A 78 3.01 11.54 6.76
N ASP A 79 3.36 11.00 7.92
CA ASP A 79 4.56 11.36 8.69
C ASP A 79 5.85 10.65 8.19
N GLN A 80 5.74 9.77 7.19
CA GLN A 80 6.87 9.03 6.63
C GLN A 80 7.55 9.81 5.50
N ARG A 81 8.90 9.75 5.46
CA ARG A 81 9.73 10.44 4.45
C ARG A 81 9.32 10.14 3.00
N ASN A 82 8.94 8.90 2.71
CA ASN A 82 8.62 8.46 1.35
C ASN A 82 7.11 8.43 1.07
N ALA A 83 6.26 8.91 1.99
CA ALA A 83 4.83 8.78 1.83
C ALA A 83 4.24 9.62 0.70
N ALA A 84 4.85 10.78 0.41
CA ALA A 84 4.33 11.72 -0.58
C ALA A 84 4.03 11.03 -1.92
N GLU A 85 4.98 10.25 -2.43
CA GLU A 85 4.83 9.60 -3.73
C GLU A 85 3.72 8.51 -3.71
N TYR A 86 3.55 7.80 -2.59
CA TYR A 86 2.47 6.80 -2.44
C TYR A 86 1.10 7.46 -2.26
N ILE A 87 1.04 8.59 -1.55
CA ILE A 87 -0.19 9.39 -1.39
C ILE A 87 -0.67 9.89 -2.76
N GLU A 88 0.26 10.34 -3.61
CA GLU A 88 -0.06 10.75 -4.98
C GLU A 88 -0.65 9.60 -5.79
N LEU A 89 -0.09 8.38 -5.69
CA LEU A 89 -0.65 7.20 -6.36
C LEU A 89 -2.07 6.86 -5.86
N ILE A 90 -2.32 6.95 -4.55
CA ILE A 90 -3.65 6.73 -3.98
C ILE A 90 -4.64 7.78 -4.49
N ALA A 91 -4.24 9.05 -4.51
CA ALA A 91 -5.08 10.13 -5.02
C ALA A 91 -5.42 9.93 -6.50
N LYS A 92 -4.43 9.49 -7.31
CA LYS A 92 -4.61 9.15 -8.73
C LYS A 92 -5.51 7.93 -8.93
N ALA A 93 -5.45 6.93 -8.05
CA ALA A 93 -6.30 5.74 -8.14
C ALA A 93 -7.75 5.99 -7.68
N ARG A 94 -7.99 7.03 -6.87
CA ARG A 94 -9.34 7.44 -6.40
C ARG A 94 -10.12 8.30 -7.41
N GLY A 95 -9.45 8.94 -8.37
CA GLY A 95 -10.02 10.01 -9.21
C GLY A 95 -9.79 9.84 -10.70
#